data_AF-A0A6B2T7P0-F1
#
_entry.id   AF-A0A6B2T7P0-F1
#
_cell.length_a   1.000
_cell.length_b   1.000
_cell.length_c   1.000
_cell.angle_alpha   90.00
_cell.angle_beta   90.00
_cell.angle_gamma   90.00
#
_symmetry.space_group_name_H-M   'P 1'
#
loop_
_entity.id
_entity.type
_entity.pdbx_description
1 polymer ?
#
loop_
_entity_poly.entity_id
_entity_poly.type
_entity_poly.pdbx_seq_one_letter_code
_entity_poly.pdbx_strand_id
1 'polypeptide(L)'
;MTTKPRREAAVKRPISITAVVDAVGALAAGDMRGHLYMYDTNKSGGSTGFGTEELQTKARRGDQILWNCLALECEAFVAIDDIIIDSDVCEPVRKVYPGTDVAYWTGTVKKDAGPVTYQIKFKLGTRDEPITTTLSSSLVG
;
A
#
# COMPACT_ATOMS: atom_id res chain seq x y z
N MET A 1 25.25 20.77 -39.72
CA MET A 1 24.53 19.63 -39.11
C MET A 1 24.10 20.04 -37.71
N THR A 2 22.84 20.38 -37.51
CA THR A 2 22.30 20.79 -36.21
C THR A 2 21.81 19.56 -35.46
N THR A 3 22.50 19.19 -34.38
CA THR A 3 22.10 18.12 -33.46
C THR A 3 20.81 18.53 -32.75
N LYS A 4 19.76 17.74 -32.95
CA LYS A 4 18.45 17.93 -32.32
C LYS A 4 18.61 17.71 -30.80
N PRO A 5 18.10 18.60 -29.94
CA PRO A 5 18.20 18.41 -28.49
C PRO A 5 17.43 17.15 -28.08
N ARG A 6 18.11 16.24 -27.38
CA ARG A 6 17.50 15.04 -26.78
C ARG A 6 16.53 15.52 -25.71
N ARG A 7 15.23 15.38 -25.98
CA ARG A 7 14.16 15.68 -25.02
C ARG A 7 14.43 14.87 -23.75
N GLU A 8 14.66 15.54 -22.62
CA GLU A 8 14.73 14.86 -21.32
C GLU A 8 13.46 14.02 -21.16
N ALA A 9 13.64 12.74 -20.85
CA ALA A 9 12.51 11.86 -20.61
C ALA A 9 11.76 12.41 -19.40
N ALA A 10 10.48 12.76 -19.59
CA ALA A 10 9.64 13.21 -18.50
C ALA A 10 9.66 12.15 -17.38
N VAL A 11 9.94 12.56 -16.15
CA VAL A 11 9.96 11.67 -14.99
C VAL A 11 8.61 10.95 -14.91
N LYS A 12 8.63 9.62 -15.08
CA LYS A 12 7.42 8.82 -15.02
C LYS A 12 6.92 8.82 -13.58
N ARG A 13 5.69 9.28 -13.36
CA ARG A 13 5.07 9.26 -12.03
C ARG A 13 4.88 7.81 -11.57
N PRO A 14 5.04 7.51 -10.27
CA PRO A 14 4.74 6.18 -9.75
C PRO A 14 3.30 5.76 -10.05
N ILE A 15 3.08 4.48 -10.28
CA ILE A 15 1.74 3.88 -10.26
C ILE A 15 1.37 3.72 -8.80
N SER A 16 0.39 4.50 -8.33
CA SER A 16 -0.08 4.40 -6.95
C SER A 16 -1.20 3.37 -6.89
N ILE A 17 -1.09 2.44 -5.94
CA ILE A 17 -2.08 1.43 -5.59
C ILE A 17 -2.60 1.78 -4.20
N THR A 18 -3.91 1.96 -4.08
CA THR A 18 -4.58 2.32 -2.83
C THR A 18 -5.50 1.19 -2.40
N ALA A 19 -5.22 0.64 -1.22
CA ALA A 19 -6.08 -0.31 -0.53
C ALA A 19 -7.08 0.44 0.37
N VAL A 20 -8.36 0.32 0.07
CA VAL A 20 -9.47 0.80 0.90
C VAL A 20 -9.97 -0.39 1.72
N VAL A 21 -9.97 -0.26 3.04
CA VAL A 21 -10.28 -1.38 3.95
C VAL A 21 -11.49 -1.05 4.81
N ASP A 22 -12.53 -1.88 4.74
CA ASP A 22 -13.59 -1.98 5.75
C ASP A 22 -13.01 -2.67 6.98
N ALA A 23 -12.47 -1.87 7.90
CA ALA A 23 -11.70 -2.38 9.02
C ALA A 23 -12.61 -3.02 10.07
N VAL A 24 -13.80 -2.47 10.28
CA VAL A 24 -14.77 -3.00 11.24
C VAL A 24 -15.30 -4.35 10.76
N GLY A 25 -15.67 -4.46 9.48
CA GLY A 25 -16.09 -5.70 8.86
C GLY A 25 -15.01 -6.77 8.89
N ALA A 26 -13.77 -6.42 8.50
CA ALA A 26 -12.64 -7.34 8.54
C ALA A 26 -12.31 -7.84 9.96
N LEU A 27 -12.37 -6.97 10.98
CA LEU A 27 -12.19 -7.35 12.37
C LEU A 27 -13.31 -8.27 12.87
N ALA A 28 -14.55 -8.02 12.47
CA ALA A 28 -15.70 -8.85 12.84
C ALA A 28 -15.66 -10.23 12.16
N ALA A 29 -15.22 -10.30 10.90
CA ALA A 29 -15.08 -11.52 10.12
C ALA A 29 -13.83 -12.34 10.51
N GLY A 30 -12.77 -11.67 10.97
CA GLY A 30 -11.47 -12.30 11.20
C GLY A 30 -10.66 -12.55 9.92
N ASP A 31 -11.08 -11.99 8.78
CA ASP A 31 -10.39 -12.06 7.49
C ASP A 31 -10.64 -10.78 6.65
N MET A 32 -10.00 -10.67 5.50
CA MET A 32 -10.11 -9.50 4.61
C MET A 32 -11.15 -9.69 3.48
N ARG A 33 -11.76 -10.87 3.37
CA ARG A 33 -12.52 -11.27 2.18
C ARG A 33 -13.79 -10.45 2.07
N GLY A 34 -13.93 -9.71 0.97
CA GLY A 34 -15.06 -8.79 0.79
C GLY A 34 -14.97 -7.48 1.57
N HIS A 35 -13.89 -7.28 2.34
CA HIS A 35 -13.60 -6.09 3.14
C HIS A 35 -12.38 -5.30 2.63
N LEU A 36 -11.82 -5.69 1.49
CA LEU A 36 -10.69 -5.02 0.82
C LEU A 36 -11.08 -4.61 -0.61
N TYR A 37 -10.87 -3.33 -0.92
CA TYR A 37 -11.12 -2.77 -2.24
C TYR A 37 -9.86 -2.05 -2.74
N MET A 38 -9.35 -2.45 -3.90
CA MET A 38 -8.09 -1.90 -4.41
C MET A 38 -8.30 -1.08 -5.68
N TYR A 39 -7.56 0.03 -5.76
CA TYR A 39 -7.55 0.94 -6.90
C TYR A 39 -6.13 1.29 -7.28
N ASP A 40 -5.88 1.62 -8.54
CA ASP A 40 -4.62 2.24 -8.95
C ASP A 40 -4.81 3.47 -9.85
N THR A 41 -3.71 4.18 -10.08
CA THR A 41 -3.67 5.35 -10.96
C THR A 41 -3.39 5.01 -12.43
N ASN A 42 -3.44 3.73 -12.82
CA ASN A 42 -3.02 3.26 -14.15
C ASN A 42 -4.15 2.61 -14.96
N LYS A 43 -5.41 2.97 -14.69
CA LYS A 43 -6.58 2.55 -15.49
C LYS A 43 -6.40 2.76 -16.99
N SER A 44 -5.96 3.95 -17.41
CA SER A 44 -5.70 4.25 -18.82
C SER A 44 -4.50 3.48 -19.39
N GLY A 45 -3.62 2.97 -18.53
CA GLY A 45 -2.50 2.11 -18.90
C GLY A 45 -2.88 0.63 -19.03
N GLY A 46 -4.14 0.28 -18.74
CA GLY A 46 -4.68 -1.07 -18.93
C GLY A 46 -4.83 -1.89 -17.66
N SER A 47 -4.73 -1.30 -16.47
CA SER A 47 -5.11 -1.98 -15.23
C SER A 47 -6.60 -2.37 -15.26
N THR A 48 -6.97 -3.43 -14.52
CA THR A 48 -8.35 -3.95 -14.42
C THR A 48 -8.65 -4.44 -12.99
N GLY A 49 -9.90 -4.83 -12.70
CA GLY A 49 -10.27 -5.33 -11.36
C GLY A 49 -10.39 -4.24 -10.27
N PHE A 50 -10.68 -3.00 -10.66
CA PHE A 50 -10.85 -1.89 -9.71
C PHE A 50 -12.00 -2.13 -8.74
N GLY A 51 -11.79 -1.80 -7.47
CA GLY A 51 -12.79 -1.97 -6.42
C GLY A 51 -12.98 -3.41 -5.99
N THR A 52 -12.03 -4.31 -6.29
CA THR A 52 -12.00 -5.67 -5.77
C THR A 52 -10.67 -5.94 -5.06
N GLU A 53 -10.57 -7.06 -4.35
CA GLU A 53 -9.31 -7.59 -3.77
C GLU A 53 -8.37 -8.18 -4.85
N GLU A 54 -8.86 -8.34 -6.08
CA GLU A 54 -8.16 -8.95 -7.21
C GLU A 54 -7.70 -7.90 -8.24
N LEU A 55 -7.37 -6.69 -7.81
CA LEU A 55 -6.86 -5.63 -8.69
C LEU A 55 -5.66 -6.14 -9.50
N GLN A 56 -5.72 -5.95 -10.82
CA GLN A 56 -4.64 -6.29 -11.73
C GLN A 56 -3.99 -5.01 -12.24
N THR A 57 -2.91 -4.59 -11.57
CA THR A 57 -2.15 -3.41 -11.99
C THR A 57 -1.27 -3.73 -13.20
N LYS A 58 -1.45 -2.97 -14.29
CA LYS A 58 -0.54 -3.07 -15.44
C LYS A 58 0.75 -2.32 -15.13
N ALA A 59 1.84 -3.03 -14.94
CA ALA A 59 3.17 -2.44 -14.76
C ALA A 59 4.20 -3.07 -15.70
N ARG A 60 5.29 -2.36 -15.96
CA ARG A 60 6.43 -2.82 -16.77
C ARG A 60 7.72 -2.64 -16.00
N ARG A 61 8.78 -3.30 -16.46
CA ARG A 61 10.14 -3.08 -15.95
C ARG A 61 10.48 -1.59 -15.88
N GLY A 62 11.00 -1.17 -14.73
CA GLY A 62 11.36 0.21 -14.41
C GLY A 62 10.22 1.05 -13.84
N ASP A 63 8.98 0.55 -13.82
CA ASP A 63 7.89 1.26 -13.18
C ASP A 63 8.05 1.26 -11.67
N GLN A 64 7.88 2.43 -11.07
CA GLN A 64 7.80 2.55 -9.63
C GLN A 64 6.36 2.34 -9.19
N ILE A 65 6.18 1.46 -8.22
CA ILE A 65 4.90 1.22 -7.55
C ILE A 65 4.93 1.92 -6.19
N LEU A 66 3.81 2.52 -5.82
CA LEU A 66 3.56 3.06 -4.50
C LEU A 66 2.31 2.41 -3.93
N TRP A 67 2.40 1.73 -2.79
CA TRP A 67 1.23 1.23 -2.08
C TRP A 67 0.93 2.11 -0.87
N ASN A 68 -0.34 2.41 -0.69
CA ASN A 68 -0.87 3.04 0.52
C ASN A 68 -2.22 2.40 0.87
N CYS A 69 -2.73 2.75 2.05
CA CYS A 69 -4.03 2.29 2.51
C CYS A 69 -4.83 3.42 3.16
N LEU A 70 -6.14 3.24 3.18
CA LEU A 70 -7.08 4.06 3.93
C LEU A 70 -8.19 3.17 4.50
N ALA A 71 -8.66 3.52 5.69
CA ALA A 71 -9.84 2.92 6.29
C ALA A 71 -11.10 3.48 5.59
N LEU A 72 -12.11 2.63 5.41
CA LEU A 72 -13.43 3.06 4.97
C LEU A 72 -14.15 3.83 6.09
N GLU A 73 -13.95 3.39 7.34
CA GLU A 73 -14.44 4.05 8.55
C GLU A 73 -13.45 5.11 9.02
N CYS A 74 -13.94 6.31 9.34
CA CYS A 74 -13.10 7.44 9.76
C CYS A 74 -12.40 7.20 11.11
N GLU A 75 -13.01 6.39 11.97
CA GLU A 75 -12.57 6.06 13.32
C GLU A 75 -11.64 4.85 13.39
N ALA A 76 -11.42 4.16 12.27
CA ALA A 76 -10.64 2.93 12.24
C ALA A 76 -9.19 3.18 11.81
N PHE A 77 -8.28 2.44 12.44
CA PHE A 77 -6.88 2.40 12.07
C PHE A 77 -6.62 1.28 11.06
N VAL A 78 -5.94 1.61 9.97
CA VAL A 78 -5.46 0.67 8.97
C VAL A 78 -4.02 1.01 8.60
N ALA A 79 -3.13 0.01 8.67
CA ALA A 79 -1.77 0.13 8.18
C ALA A 79 -1.34 -1.12 7.41
N ILE A 80 -0.57 -0.93 6.33
CA ILE A 80 0.12 -2.03 5.67
C ILE A 80 1.32 -2.44 6.52
N ASP A 81 1.33 -3.69 6.94
CA ASP A 81 2.41 -4.32 7.71
C ASP A 81 3.50 -4.92 6.81
N ASP A 82 3.10 -5.53 5.69
CA ASP A 82 3.99 -6.23 4.78
C ASP A 82 3.36 -6.39 3.38
N ILE A 83 4.21 -6.50 2.35
CA ILE A 83 3.81 -6.80 0.97
C ILE A 83 4.62 -7.99 0.49
N ILE A 84 3.97 -9.15 0.39
CA ILE A 84 4.60 -10.40 -0.02
C ILE A 84 4.49 -10.52 -1.53
N ILE A 85 5.59 -10.28 -2.24
CA ILE A 85 5.75 -10.43 -3.68
C ILE A 85 7.10 -11.09 -3.97
N ASP A 86 7.23 -11.77 -5.11
CA ASP A 86 8.53 -12.27 -5.59
C ASP A 86 9.57 -11.12 -5.64
N SER A 87 10.63 -11.24 -4.83
CA SER A 87 11.69 -10.25 -4.72
C SER A 87 12.46 -10.03 -6.02
N ASP A 88 12.44 -11.00 -6.93
CA ASP A 88 13.02 -10.86 -8.27
C ASP A 88 12.15 -10.01 -9.19
N VAL A 89 10.86 -9.84 -8.87
CA VAL A 89 9.93 -8.96 -9.60
C VAL A 89 9.94 -7.57 -9.00
N CYS A 90 9.80 -7.44 -7.69
CA CYS A 90 9.74 -6.16 -7.00
C CYS A 90 10.11 -6.37 -5.54
N GLU A 91 10.76 -5.38 -4.93
CA GLU A 91 11.12 -5.42 -3.51
C GLU A 91 10.47 -4.23 -2.81
N PRO A 92 9.37 -4.46 -2.06
CA PRO A 92 8.67 -3.41 -1.34
C PRO A 92 9.51 -2.88 -0.18
N VAL A 93 9.58 -1.56 -0.08
CA VAL A 93 10.29 -0.84 0.97
C VAL A 93 9.33 0.12 1.64
N ARG A 94 9.13 -0.04 2.94
CA ARG A 94 8.36 0.90 3.76
C ARG A 94 9.06 2.24 3.87
N LYS A 95 8.30 3.30 3.72
CA LYS A 95 8.71 4.70 3.87
C LYS A 95 7.66 5.45 4.70
N VAL A 96 8.06 6.62 5.18
CA VAL A 96 7.19 7.53 5.93
C VAL A 96 7.40 8.93 5.34
N TYR A 97 6.31 9.67 5.11
CA TYR A 97 6.44 11.04 4.64
C TYR A 97 7.15 11.90 5.71
N PRO A 98 8.20 12.66 5.35
CA PRO A 98 8.95 13.46 6.31
C PRO A 98 8.06 14.39 7.13
N GLY A 99 8.21 14.34 8.46
CA GLY A 99 7.42 15.17 9.39
C GLY A 99 5.99 14.67 9.66
N THR A 100 5.65 13.45 9.25
CA THR A 100 4.34 12.83 9.50
C THR A 100 4.50 11.38 9.93
N ASP A 101 3.43 10.75 10.42
CA ASP A 101 3.36 9.29 10.63
C ASP A 101 2.73 8.54 9.43
N VAL A 102 2.50 9.23 8.32
CA VAL A 102 1.88 8.65 7.12
C VAL A 102 2.88 7.73 6.44
N ALA A 103 2.68 6.43 6.65
CA ALA A 103 3.47 5.38 6.03
C ALA A 103 2.96 5.02 4.64
N TYR A 104 3.89 4.69 3.75
CA TYR A 104 3.61 4.15 2.42
C TYR A 104 4.70 3.16 2.04
N TRP A 105 4.41 2.29 1.09
CA TRP A 105 5.39 1.33 0.58
C TRP A 105 5.75 1.68 -0.86
N THR A 106 7.00 1.48 -1.23
CA THR A 106 7.44 1.69 -2.62
C THR A 106 8.24 0.51 -3.12
N GLY A 107 8.19 0.25 -4.41
CA GLY A 107 9.02 -0.76 -5.06
C GLY A 107 9.24 -0.41 -6.53
N THR A 108 10.28 -0.98 -7.13
CA THR A 108 10.52 -0.83 -8.57
C THR A 108 10.41 -2.19 -9.23
N VAL A 109 9.64 -2.28 -10.31
CA VAL A 109 9.51 -3.51 -11.10
C VAL A 109 10.84 -3.81 -11.79
N LYS A 110 11.50 -4.89 -11.39
CA LYS A 110 12.86 -5.26 -11.82
C LYS A 110 12.89 -5.94 -13.19
N LYS A 111 11.83 -6.68 -13.53
CA LYS A 111 11.69 -7.44 -14.79
C LYS A 111 10.26 -7.38 -15.32
N ASP A 112 10.11 -7.46 -16.64
CA ASP A 112 8.81 -7.72 -17.24
C ASP A 112 8.44 -9.16 -16.92
N ALA A 113 7.28 -9.36 -16.32
CA ALA A 113 6.77 -10.66 -15.95
C ALA A 113 5.36 -10.86 -16.52
N GLY A 114 4.92 -12.11 -16.58
CA GLY A 114 3.50 -12.42 -16.72
C GLY A 114 2.70 -11.95 -15.50
N PRO A 115 1.47 -12.43 -15.28
CA PRO A 115 0.74 -12.14 -14.07
C PRO A 115 1.56 -12.55 -12.83
N VAL A 116 1.90 -11.59 -11.97
CA VAL A 116 2.55 -11.83 -10.67
C VAL A 116 1.53 -11.53 -9.60
N THR A 117 1.18 -12.54 -8.83
CA THR A 117 0.33 -12.39 -7.65
C THR A 117 1.16 -11.93 -6.46
N TYR A 118 0.54 -11.18 -5.57
CA TYR A 118 1.15 -10.73 -4.32
C TYR A 118 0.07 -10.61 -3.24
N GLN A 119 0.49 -10.55 -1.99
CA GLN A 119 -0.40 -10.42 -0.84
C GLN A 119 -0.01 -9.18 -0.03
N ILE A 120 -0.99 -8.53 0.60
CA ILE A 120 -0.77 -7.42 1.52
C ILE A 120 -1.23 -7.86 2.90
N LYS A 121 -0.36 -7.70 3.91
CA LYS A 121 -0.72 -7.89 5.32
C LYS A 121 -1.13 -6.54 5.92
N PHE A 122 -2.21 -6.55 6.69
CA PHE A 122 -2.73 -5.35 7.34
C PHE A 122 -2.67 -5.48 8.87
N LYS A 123 -2.45 -4.34 9.52
CA LYS A 123 -2.79 -4.10 10.93
C LYS A 123 -4.06 -3.27 10.96
N LEU A 124 -5.07 -3.78 11.66
CA LEU A 124 -6.38 -3.16 11.82
C LEU A 124 -6.64 -2.88 13.30
N GLY A 125 -7.32 -1.79 13.61
CA GLY A 125 -7.72 -1.48 14.98
C GLY A 125 -8.84 -0.45 15.03
N THR A 126 -9.56 -0.43 16.15
CA THR A 126 -10.63 0.55 16.44
C THR A 126 -10.32 1.41 17.65
N ARG A 127 -9.12 1.29 18.22
CA ARG A 127 -8.69 2.06 19.40
C ARG A 127 -7.25 2.55 19.24
N ASP A 128 -7.12 3.86 19.27
CA ASP A 128 -5.89 4.64 19.36
C ASP A 128 -5.64 5.18 20.79
N GLU A 129 -6.64 5.13 21.68
CA GLU A 129 -6.51 5.59 23.06
C GLU A 129 -5.79 4.57 23.99
N PRO A 130 -4.81 5.04 24.81
CA PRO A 130 -4.12 4.18 25.77
C PRO A 130 -5.04 3.81 26.96
N ILE A 131 -5.02 2.54 27.34
CA ILE A 131 -5.68 2.07 28.57
C ILE A 131 -4.74 2.30 29.75
N THR A 132 -5.13 3.18 30.67
CA THR A 132 -4.35 3.49 31.89
C THR A 132 -4.58 2.42 32.96
N THR A 133 -3.53 2.07 33.71
CA THR A 133 -3.65 1.15 34.86
C THR A 133 -4.56 1.75 35.93
N THR A 134 -5.58 0.99 36.35
CA THR A 134 -6.55 1.43 37.37
C THR A 134 -5.93 1.61 38.75
N LEU A 135 -4.79 0.97 39.02
CA LEU A 135 -4.07 1.03 40.29
C LEU A 135 -2.72 1.72 40.10
N SER A 136 -2.27 2.44 41.13
CA SER A 136 -0.95 3.09 41.13
C SER A 136 0.16 2.07 41.38
N SER A 137 1.26 2.19 40.65
CA SER A 137 2.52 1.49 40.93
C SER A 137 3.50 2.42 41.62
N SER A 138 4.35 1.90 42.50
CA SER A 138 5.44 2.63 43.14
C SER A 138 6.79 2.00 42.80
N LEU A 139 7.80 2.85 42.61
CA LEU A 139 9.21 2.43 42.66
C LEU A 139 9.68 2.55 44.11
N VAL A 140 10.15 1.44 44.66
CA VAL A 140 10.70 1.35 46.02
C VAL A 140 12.22 1.15 45.94
N GLY A 141 12.95 1.81 46.85
CA GLY A 141 14.40 1.69 47.05
C GLY A 141 14.73 1.06 48.39
#